data_AF-A0A537KWA4-F1
#
_entry.id   AF-A0A537KWA4-F1
#
_cell.length_a   1.000
_cell.length_b   1.000
_cell.length_c   1.000
_cell.angle_alpha   90.00
_cell.angle_beta   90.00
_cell.angle_gamma   90.00
#
_symmetry.space_group_name_H-M   'P 1'
#
loop_
_entity.id
_entity.type
_entity.pdbx_description
1 polymer ?
#
loop_
_entity_poly.entity_id
_entity_poly.type
_entity_poly.pdbx_seq_one_letter_code
_entity_poly.pdbx_strand_id
1 'polypeptide(L)' 'MDIELARQVIRTAFSSSAQLQTLLPVLKQRCTAEEYQSYALSIAAAVDTIGSGLTNKAIAAHPGLATEIESSIAQRGHFS' A
#
# COMPACT_ATOMS: atom_id res chain seq x y z
N MET A 1 -20.98 -0.72 -4.35
CA MET A 1 -19.81 -1.38 -4.98
C MET A 1 -20.02 -2.87 -4.84
N ASP A 2 -19.89 -3.67 -5.89
CA ASP A 2 -19.90 -5.12 -5.75
C ASP A 2 -18.58 -5.62 -5.13
N ILE A 3 -18.57 -6.88 -4.68
CA ILE A 3 -17.42 -7.46 -3.96
C ILE A 3 -16.19 -7.65 -4.85
N GLU A 4 -16.37 -7.88 -6.16
CA GLU A 4 -15.25 -8.05 -7.09
C GLU A 4 -14.55 -6.72 -7.35
N LEU A 5 -15.33 -5.64 -7.53
CA LEU A 5 -14.79 -4.29 -7.62
C LEU A 5 -14.09 -3.89 -6.32
N ALA A 6 -14.64 -4.24 -5.14
CA ALA A 6 -13.98 -3.97 -3.86
C ALA A 6 -12.63 -4.69 -3.74
N ARG A 7 -12.55 -5.97 -4.12
CA ARG A 7 -11.30 -6.74 -4.17
C ARG A 7 -10.31 -6.14 -5.17
N GLN A 8 -10.78 -5.70 -6.33
CA GLN A 8 -9.93 -5.06 -7.34
C GLN A 8 -9.34 -3.75 -6.81
N VAL A 9 -10.15 -2.89 -6.17
CA VAL A 9 -9.68 -1.63 -5.54
C VAL A 9 -8.59 -1.92 -4.51
N ILE A 10 -8.80 -2.90 -3.63
CA ILE A 10 -7.82 -3.29 -2.61
C ILE A 10 -6.51 -3.78 -3.26
N ARG A 11 -6.60 -4.68 -4.25
CA ARG A 11 -5.41 -5.19 -4.97
C ARG A 11 -4.63 -4.06 -5.65
N THR A 12 -5.33 -3.15 -6.32
CA THR A 12 -4.71 -2.00 -6.98
C THR A 12 -4.06 -1.05 -5.97
N ALA A 13 -4.69 -0.80 -4.83
CA ALA A 13 -4.12 0.01 -3.75
C ALA A 13 -2.82 -0.61 -3.22
N PHE A 14 -2.82 -1.91 -2.90
CA PHE A 14 -1.60 -2.61 -2.45
C PHE A 14 -0.50 -2.63 -3.52
N SER A 15 -0.84 -2.88 -4.79
CA SER A 15 0.12 -2.89 -5.89
C SER A 15 0.77 -1.51 -6.07
N SER A 16 -0.03 -0.44 -6.00
CA SER A 16 0.46 0.93 -6.14
C SER A 16 1.40 1.29 -4.99
N SER A 17 1.01 0.95 -3.76
CA SER A 17 1.86 1.17 -2.57
C SER A 17 3.16 0.38 -2.62
N ALA A 18 3.15 -0.85 -3.14
CA ALA A 18 4.35 -1.65 -3.32
C ALA A 18 5.29 -1.04 -4.37
N GLN A 19 4.76 -0.62 -5.52
CA GLN A 19 5.54 0.05 -6.57
C GLN A 19 6.20 1.33 -6.07
N LEU A 20 5.48 2.17 -5.32
CA LEU A 20 6.06 3.38 -4.71
C LEU A 20 7.23 3.05 -3.78
N GLN A 21 7.10 2.01 -2.96
CA GLN A 21 8.17 1.57 -2.05
C GLN A 21 9.41 1.04 -2.79
N THR A 22 9.27 0.50 -4.00
CA THR A 22 10.44 0.08 -4.82
C THR A 22 11.36 1.24 -5.22
N LEU A 23 10.90 2.49 -5.11
CA LEU A 23 11.74 3.66 -5.36
C LEU A 23 12.71 3.93 -4.22
N LEU A 24 12.41 3.51 -2.98
CA LEU A 24 13.21 3.85 -1.80
C LEU A 24 14.68 3.39 -1.92
N PRO A 25 15.01 2.16 -2.36
CA PRO A 25 16.39 1.74 -2.54
C PRO A 25 17.12 2.55 -3.62
N VAL A 26 16.44 2.88 -4.72
CA VAL A 26 17.03 3.65 -5.84
C VAL A 26 17.32 5.09 -5.41
N LEU A 27 16.37 5.72 -4.71
CA LEU A 27 16.53 7.07 -4.18
C LEU A 27 17.66 7.13 -3.15
N LYS A 28 17.75 6.13 -2.26
CA LYS A 28 18.84 6.02 -1.27
C LYS A 28 20.23 5.94 -1.92
N GLN A 29 20.33 5.37 -3.13
CA GLN A 29 21.59 5.23 -3.86
C GLN A 29 21.96 6.47 -4.68
N ARG A 30 20.97 7.26 -5.12
CA ARG A 30 21.16 8.32 -6.13
C ARG A 30 20.95 9.73 -5.63
N CYS A 31 20.29 9.91 -4.49
CA CYS A 31 20.02 11.21 -3.90
C CYS A 31 20.96 11.52 -2.74
N THR A 32 21.10 12.80 -2.42
CA THR A 32 21.64 13.23 -1.14
C THR A 32 20.73 12.79 0.01
N ALA A 33 21.23 12.84 1.25
CA ALA A 33 20.45 12.45 2.43
C ALA A 33 19.17 13.30 2.59
N GLU A 34 19.25 14.61 2.31
CA GLU A 34 18.12 15.54 2.41
C GLU A 34 17.06 15.26 1.33
N GLU A 35 17.48 15.09 0.08
CA GLU A 35 16.59 14.72 -1.03
C GLU A 35 15.91 13.37 -0.77
N TYR A 36 16.69 12.37 -0.34
CA TYR A 36 16.16 11.06 0.02
C TYR A 36 15.09 11.17 1.12
N GLN A 37 15.37 11.95 2.18
CA GLN A 37 14.43 12.14 3.29
C GLN A 37 13.12 12.77 2.80
N SER A 38 13.21 13.81 1.96
CA SER A 38 12.04 14.47 1.38
C SER A 38 11.18 13.51 0.54
N TYR A 39 11.81 12.70 -0.32
CA TYR A 39 11.11 11.70 -1.12
C TYR A 39 10.53 10.57 -0.25
N ALA A 40 11.27 10.07 0.73
CA ALA A 40 10.82 9.00 1.61
C ALA A 40 9.57 9.41 2.40
N LEU A 41 9.52 10.64 2.92
CA LEU A 41 8.34 11.20 3.57
C LEU A 41 7.15 11.32 2.62
N SER A 42 7.39 11.80 1.40
CA SER A 42 6.34 11.94 0.37
C SER A 42 5.77 10.58 -0.05
N ILE A 43 6.63 9.58 -0.23
CA ILE A 43 6.23 8.20 -0.54
C ILE A 43 5.41 7.60 0.62
N ALA A 44 5.86 7.79 1.87
CA ALA A 44 5.12 7.31 3.04
C ALA A 44 3.72 7.93 3.12
N ALA A 45 3.59 9.25 2.92
CA ALA A 45 2.31 9.93 2.90
C ALA A 45 1.39 9.46 1.75
N ALA A 46 1.95 9.19 0.57
CA ALA A 46 1.20 8.65 -0.56
C ALA A 46 0.69 7.22 -0.28
N VAL A 47 1.54 6.36 0.28
CA VAL A 47 1.16 4.99 0.68
C VAL A 47 0.05 5.01 1.73
N ASP A 48 0.17 5.89 2.74
CA ASP A 48 -0.85 6.05 3.77
C ASP A 48 -2.18 6.57 3.19
N THR A 49 -2.13 7.56 2.29
CA THR A 49 -3.32 8.10 1.62
C THR A 49 -4.02 7.03 0.75
N ILE A 50 -3.25 6.22 0.03
CA ILE A 50 -3.79 5.11 -0.79
C ILE A 50 -4.43 4.06 0.12
N GLY A 51 -3.74 3.65 1.19
CA GLY A 51 -4.23 2.65 2.13
C GLY A 51 -5.50 3.13 2.86
N SER A 52 -5.41 4.27 3.53
CA SER A 52 -6.53 4.83 4.30
C SER A 52 -7.69 5.30 3.42
N GLY A 53 -7.43 5.73 2.19
CA GLY A 53 -8.43 6.25 1.28
C GLY A 53 -9.19 5.17 0.50
N LEU A 54 -8.47 4.23 -0.12
CA LEU A 54 -9.08 3.22 -1.00
C LEU A 54 -9.43 1.93 -0.26
N THR A 55 -8.52 1.40 0.56
CA THR A 55 -8.74 0.15 1.28
C THR A 55 -9.85 0.31 2.32
N ASN A 56 -9.86 1.40 3.10
CA ASN A 56 -10.92 1.62 4.09
C ASN A 56 -12.30 1.79 3.44
N LYS A 57 -12.39 2.45 2.28
CA LYS A 57 -13.67 2.56 1.54
C LYS A 57 -14.16 1.19 1.05
N ALA A 58 -13.24 0.33 0.62
CA ALA A 58 -13.59 -1.02 0.18
C ALA A 58 -14.00 -1.93 1.34
N ILE A 59 -13.31 -1.87 2.48
CA ILE A 59 -13.67 -2.60 3.70
C ILE A 59 -15.01 -2.08 4.25
N ALA A 60 -15.24 -0.77 4.28
CA ALA A 60 -16.50 -0.21 4.75
C ALA A 60 -17.70 -0.67 3.90
N ALA A 61 -17.49 -0.86 2.59
CA ALA A 61 -18.51 -1.39 1.69
C ALA A 61 -18.71 -2.91 1.84
N HIS A 62 -17.66 -3.65 2.21
CA HIS A 62 -17.67 -5.12 2.38
C HIS A 62 -16.81 -5.53 3.59
N PRO A 63 -17.36 -5.51 4.82
CA PRO A 63 -16.57 -5.74 6.04
C PRO A 63 -15.86 -7.10 6.09
N GLY A 64 -16.40 -8.13 5.44
CA GLY A 64 -15.77 -9.45 5.35
C GLY A 64 -14.40 -9.46 4.65
N LEU A 65 -14.08 -8.41 3.87
CA LEU A 65 -12.78 -8.28 3.23
C LEU A 65 -11.64 -7.98 4.21
N ALA A 66 -11.92 -7.42 5.40
CA ALA A 66 -10.88 -7.17 6.40
C ALA A 66 -10.16 -8.46 6.79
N THR A 67 -10.92 -9.51 7.10
CA THR A 67 -10.39 -10.83 7.46
C THR A 67 -9.67 -11.51 6.29
N GLU A 68 -10.17 -11.34 5.05
CA GLU A 68 -9.50 -11.84 3.83
C GLU A 68 -8.12 -11.17 3.64
N ILE A 69 -8.04 -9.85 3.87
CA ILE A 69 -6.79 -9.08 3.76
C ILE A 69 -5.80 -9.49 4.84
N GLU A 70 -6.22 -9.56 6.10
CA GLU A 70 -5.35 -9.96 7.22
C GLU A 70 -4.77 -11.35 6.99
N SER A 71 -5.59 -12.30 6.53
CA SER A 71 -5.15 -13.65 6.17
C SER A 71 -4.13 -13.64 5.02
N SER A 72 -4.33 -12.78 4.02
CA SER A 72 -3.42 -12.64 2.87
C SER A 72 -2.09 -11.99 3.26
N ILE A 73 -2.10 -11.03 4.19
CA ILE A 73 -0.89 -10.38 4.72
C ILE A 73 -0.10 -11.38 5.56
N ALA A 74 -0.76 -12.12 6.46
CA ALA A 74 -0.10 -13.14 7.29
C ALA A 74 0.61 -14.20 6.45
N GLN A 75 -0.02 -14.66 5.36
CA GLN A 75 0.59 -15.65 4.46
C GLN A 75 1.80 -15.12 3.67
N ARG A 76 1.86 -13.81 3.38
CA ARG A 76 2.91 -13.19 2.56
C ARG A 76 4.00 -12.48 3.36
N GLY A 77 3.74 -12.17 4.63
CA GLY A 77 4.71 -11.53 5.55
C GLY A 77 5.85 -12.46 6.00
N HIS A 78 5.79 -13.76 5.67
CA HIS A 78 6.86 -14.72 5.91
C HIS A 78 7.93 -14.70 4.80
N PHE A 79 8.60 -13.56 4.63
CA PHE A 79 9.95 -13.50 4.05
C PHE A 79 10.78 -12.55 4.93
N SER A 80 11.16 -13.08 6.09
CA SER A 80 12.27 -12.58 6.91
C SER A 80 13.56 -13.27 6.49
#